data_AF-A0AAW6PDZ4-F1
#
_entry.id   AF-A0AAW6PDZ4-F1
#
_cell.length_a   1.000
_cell.length_b   1.000
_cell.length_c   1.000
_cell.angle_alpha   90.00
_cell.angle_beta   90.00
_cell.angle_gamma   90.00
#
_symmetry.space_group_name_H-M   'P 1'
#
loop_
_entity.id
_entity.type
_entity.pdbx_description
1 polymer ?
#
loop_
_entity_poly.entity_id
_entity_poly.type
_entity_poly.pdbx_seq_one_letter_code
_entity_poly.pdbx_strand_id
1 'polypeptide(L)'
;MSSPRLWLRNPLAIFTANGLDARGGLVVQDGRIVELLALGRQPSQPCEQVFDTSQHVLLPGLINTHHHFYQTLTRAWAPVVNQPLFPWLKTLYPVWARLTPEQLALATKVALAELLLSGCTTAADHHYLFPDGLEQAIDVQAGVVAELGMRAMLTRGSMSLGEADGGLPPQQTVQRAEDILADSERLIRDYHQRGDGAQVQIALAPCSPFSVTPEIMRASAELAEHHDVRLHTHLAETLDEEDFCLQRFGQRTVDYLDSVGWLGPRTWLAHGIHFNDEEIKRLGEAGTGICHCPSSNMRLASGICPTVALEAAGAPVGIGVDGSASNDASNMILEARQALYIQRLRYGAEEITPERALGWATKGSAKLLGRSDIGELAPGKQADLALFKLDELRFSGSHDPISALLLCGADKADRVMVGGNWRVVDGEVEGLDLKGLIAAHTQAARKLIG
;
A
#
# COMPACT_ATOMS: atom_id res chain seq x y z
N MET A 1 -6.14 9.37 31.22
CA MET A 1 -5.17 8.52 31.96
C MET A 1 -4.12 8.10 30.94
N SER A 2 -2.83 8.18 31.24
CA SER A 2 -1.77 7.70 30.33
C SER A 2 -1.93 6.19 30.15
N SER A 3 -1.71 5.69 28.93
CA SER A 3 -1.70 4.25 28.66
C SER A 3 -0.56 3.58 29.42
N PRO A 4 -0.73 2.31 29.87
CA PRO A 4 0.32 1.60 30.61
C PRO A 4 1.60 1.50 29.76
N ARG A 5 2.77 1.61 30.41
CA ARG A 5 4.06 1.27 29.78
C ARG A 5 4.10 -0.23 29.54
N LEU A 6 4.21 -0.60 28.27
CA LEU A 6 4.32 -1.98 27.82
C LEU A 6 5.76 -2.23 27.36
N TRP A 7 6.44 -3.20 27.98
CA TRP A 7 7.72 -3.69 27.50
C TRP A 7 7.53 -4.96 26.67
N LEU A 8 7.83 -4.87 25.37
CA LEU A 8 7.98 -6.03 24.49
C LEU A 8 9.42 -6.52 24.62
N ARG A 9 9.64 -7.59 25.38
CA ARG A 9 10.98 -8.02 25.80
C ARG A 9 11.54 -9.18 25.00
N ASN A 10 12.86 -9.20 24.84
CA ASN A 10 13.63 -10.34 24.34
C ASN A 10 13.10 -10.95 23.02
N PRO A 11 12.97 -10.18 21.93
CA PRO A 11 12.51 -10.71 20.65
C PRO A 11 13.43 -11.84 20.15
N LEU A 12 12.87 -12.85 19.46
CA LEU A 12 13.66 -13.89 18.79
C LEU A 12 14.66 -13.26 17.81
N ALA A 13 14.18 -12.28 17.05
CA ALA A 13 14.97 -11.35 16.28
C ALA A 13 14.18 -10.06 16.06
N ILE A 14 14.87 -8.98 15.74
CA ILE A 14 14.25 -7.67 15.53
C ILE A 14 14.91 -6.94 14.36
N PHE A 15 14.10 -6.49 13.42
CA PHE A 15 14.52 -5.59 12.34
C PHE A 15 14.03 -4.19 12.70
N THR A 16 14.92 -3.20 12.77
CA THR A 16 14.56 -1.82 13.14
C THR A 16 14.40 -0.88 11.93
N ALA A 17 14.79 -1.34 10.73
CA ALA A 17 14.88 -0.57 9.48
C ALA A 17 15.85 0.64 9.52
N ASN A 18 16.63 0.80 10.60
CA ASN A 18 17.57 1.91 10.78
C ASN A 18 18.90 1.52 11.46
N GLY A 19 19.08 0.24 11.80
CA GLY A 19 20.32 -0.29 12.39
C GLY A 19 20.48 -0.01 13.89
N LEU A 20 19.51 0.60 14.57
CA LEU A 20 19.53 0.74 16.02
C LEU A 20 19.44 -0.63 16.71
N ASP A 21 20.19 -0.83 17.79
CA ASP A 21 20.15 -2.07 18.58
C ASP A 21 18.91 -2.09 19.48
N ALA A 22 18.04 -3.06 19.22
CA ALA A 22 16.83 -3.30 20.00
C ALA A 22 16.71 -4.78 20.42
N ARG A 23 17.83 -5.52 20.49
CA ARG A 23 17.84 -6.98 20.79
C ARG A 23 17.31 -7.34 22.18
N GLY A 24 17.25 -6.40 23.12
CA GLY A 24 16.58 -6.54 24.41
C GLY A 24 15.09 -6.21 24.39
N GLY A 25 14.57 -5.73 23.25
CA GLY A 25 13.19 -5.34 23.05
C GLY A 25 12.97 -3.83 23.00
N LEU A 26 11.70 -3.42 23.13
CA LEU A 26 11.29 -2.01 23.09
C LEU A 26 10.17 -1.72 24.08
N VAL A 27 10.03 -0.45 24.46
CA VAL A 27 8.97 0.02 25.36
C VAL A 27 8.00 0.90 24.59
N VAL A 28 6.70 0.63 24.77
CA VAL A 28 5.59 1.41 24.21
C VAL A 28 4.87 2.15 25.33
N GLN A 29 4.55 3.42 25.10
CA GLN A 29 3.69 4.23 25.96
C GLN A 29 2.92 5.24 25.12
N ASP A 30 1.64 5.46 25.43
CA ASP A 30 0.78 6.45 24.75
C ASP A 30 0.83 6.35 23.20
N GLY A 31 0.85 5.11 22.70
CA GLY A 31 0.87 4.83 21.26
C GLY A 31 2.22 4.98 20.57
N ARG A 32 3.29 5.28 21.31
CA ARG A 32 4.63 5.54 20.77
C ARG A 32 5.68 4.62 21.36
N ILE A 33 6.72 4.36 20.58
CA ILE A 33 7.95 3.75 21.06
C ILE A 33 8.68 4.81 21.89
N VAL A 34 8.99 4.50 23.15
CA VAL A 34 9.69 5.42 24.06
C VAL A 34 11.10 4.99 24.40
N GLU A 35 11.42 3.69 24.25
CA GLU A 35 12.77 3.15 24.45
C GLU A 35 13.04 1.99 23.49
N LEU A 36 14.29 1.88 23.03
CA LEU A 36 14.86 0.66 22.45
C LEU A 36 15.93 0.14 23.40
N LEU A 37 15.96 -1.17 23.62
CA LEU A 37 16.84 -1.79 24.59
C LEU A 37 17.84 -2.70 23.87
N ALA A 38 19.13 -2.48 24.09
CA ALA A 38 20.15 -3.44 23.69
C ALA A 38 20.03 -4.74 24.51
N LEU A 39 20.64 -5.82 24.02
CA LEU A 39 20.57 -7.12 24.67
C LEU A 39 20.99 -7.05 26.15
N GLY A 40 20.16 -7.62 27.04
CA GLY A 40 20.41 -7.66 28.49
C GLY A 40 20.14 -6.35 29.24
N ARG A 41 19.70 -5.29 28.55
CA ARG A 41 19.28 -4.03 29.19
C ARG A 41 17.83 -4.11 29.70
N GLN A 42 17.52 -3.26 30.66
CA GLN A 42 16.18 -3.13 31.25
C GLN A 42 15.60 -1.75 30.92
N PRO A 43 14.26 -1.61 30.88
CA PRO A 43 13.61 -0.31 30.78
C PRO A 43 14.11 0.69 31.83
N SER A 44 14.22 1.96 31.45
CA SER A 44 14.65 3.04 32.35
C SER A 44 13.65 3.34 33.48
N GLN A 45 12.39 2.95 33.29
CA GLN A 45 11.29 3.11 34.24
C GLN A 45 10.50 1.80 34.34
N PRO A 46 9.81 1.54 35.48
CA PRO A 46 8.92 0.40 35.62
C PRO A 46 7.90 0.33 34.48
N CYS A 47 7.62 -0.87 33.99
CA CYS A 47 6.57 -1.12 33.01
C CYS A 47 5.45 -1.90 33.70
N GLU A 48 4.21 -1.41 33.60
CA GLU A 48 3.04 -2.09 34.18
C GLU A 48 2.69 -3.37 33.42
N GLN A 49 3.09 -3.45 32.16
CA GLN A 49 2.86 -4.61 31.31
C GLN A 49 4.17 -5.08 30.68
N VAL A 50 4.30 -6.39 30.55
CA VAL A 50 5.43 -7.04 29.88
C VAL A 50 4.87 -8.10 28.95
N PHE A 51 5.28 -8.06 27.69
CA PHE A 51 4.98 -9.08 26.69
C PHE A 51 6.28 -9.77 26.27
N ASP A 52 6.33 -11.09 26.43
CA ASP A 52 7.50 -11.88 26.06
C ASP A 52 7.49 -12.15 24.55
N THR A 53 8.50 -11.64 23.84
CA THR A 53 8.61 -11.77 22.38
C THR A 53 9.67 -12.80 21.98
N SER A 54 10.12 -13.66 22.89
CA SER A 54 11.16 -14.67 22.62
C SER A 54 10.81 -15.72 21.56
N GLN A 55 9.54 -15.79 21.16
CA GLN A 55 9.06 -16.62 20.04
C GLN A 55 8.78 -15.82 18.77
N HIS A 56 9.00 -14.51 18.78
CA HIS A 56 8.57 -13.59 17.74
C HIS A 56 9.74 -12.89 17.06
N VAL A 57 9.68 -12.87 15.73
CA VAL A 57 10.44 -11.94 14.90
C VAL A 57 9.65 -10.63 14.82
N LEU A 58 10.25 -9.53 15.29
CA LEU A 58 9.60 -8.22 15.43
C LEU A 58 10.07 -7.27 14.31
N LEU A 59 9.12 -6.70 13.58
CA LEU A 59 9.32 -5.70 12.54
C LEU A 59 8.55 -4.40 12.86
N PRO A 60 8.92 -3.24 12.28
CA PRO A 60 7.93 -2.20 12.03
C PRO A 60 6.74 -2.81 11.28
N GLY A 61 5.54 -2.29 11.53
CA GLY A 61 4.37 -2.64 10.73
C GLY A 61 4.68 -2.46 9.24
N LEU A 62 4.29 -3.46 8.43
CA LEU A 62 4.45 -3.37 6.99
C LEU A 62 3.50 -2.29 6.44
N ILE A 63 3.88 -1.67 5.33
CA ILE A 63 3.15 -0.56 4.74
C ILE A 63 2.89 -0.85 3.27
N ASN A 64 1.61 -1.03 2.94
CA ASN A 64 1.13 -1.19 1.57
C ASN A 64 0.93 0.19 0.92
N THR A 65 1.63 0.50 -0.17
CA THR A 65 1.56 1.83 -0.81
C THR A 65 0.67 1.92 -2.03
N HIS A 66 0.02 0.82 -2.41
CA HIS A 66 -0.92 0.78 -3.53
C HIS A 66 -1.86 -0.44 -3.44
N HIS A 67 -3.15 -0.23 -3.73
CA HIS A 67 -4.18 -1.26 -3.78
C HIS A 67 -5.40 -0.75 -4.55
N HIS A 68 -6.28 -1.66 -4.94
CA HIS A 68 -7.69 -1.39 -5.24
C HIS A 68 -8.61 -2.30 -4.41
N PHE A 69 -9.10 -1.84 -3.27
CA PHE A 69 -9.81 -2.67 -2.27
C PHE A 69 -11.06 -3.35 -2.84
N TYR A 70 -11.83 -2.62 -3.67
CA TYR A 70 -13.05 -3.15 -4.27
C TYR A 70 -12.80 -4.39 -5.15
N GLN A 71 -11.58 -4.55 -5.68
CA GLN A 71 -11.23 -5.68 -6.55
C GLN A 71 -11.12 -7.02 -5.81
N THR A 72 -11.18 -7.03 -4.47
CA THR A 72 -11.31 -8.29 -3.71
C THR A 72 -12.55 -9.09 -4.12
N LEU A 73 -13.58 -8.43 -4.66
CA LEU A 73 -14.82 -9.08 -5.13
C LEU A 73 -14.67 -9.81 -6.48
N THR A 74 -13.56 -9.63 -7.20
CA THR A 74 -13.36 -10.17 -8.56
C THR A 74 -12.04 -10.94 -8.71
N ARG A 75 -11.60 -11.60 -7.64
CA ARG A 75 -10.40 -12.47 -7.61
C ARG A 75 -10.55 -13.67 -8.54
N ALA A 76 -9.47 -14.02 -9.25
CA ALA A 76 -9.34 -15.20 -10.09
C ALA A 76 -10.53 -15.44 -11.03
N TRP A 77 -11.13 -14.36 -11.56
CA TRP A 77 -12.33 -14.45 -12.38
C TRP A 77 -12.00 -14.97 -13.79
N ALA A 78 -12.55 -16.13 -14.15
CA ALA A 78 -12.15 -16.91 -15.33
C ALA A 78 -12.01 -16.12 -16.66
N PRO A 79 -12.89 -15.14 -16.99
CA PRO A 79 -12.74 -14.37 -18.22
C PRO A 79 -11.44 -13.57 -18.36
N VAL A 80 -10.78 -13.23 -17.24
CA VAL A 80 -9.64 -12.30 -17.21
C VAL A 80 -8.34 -12.88 -16.66
N VAL A 81 -8.33 -14.16 -16.27
CA VAL A 81 -7.13 -14.81 -15.67
C VAL A 81 -5.92 -14.84 -16.60
N ASN A 82 -6.14 -14.86 -17.92
CA ASN A 82 -5.09 -14.91 -18.94
C ASN A 82 -4.99 -13.64 -19.80
N GLN A 83 -5.61 -12.54 -19.37
CA GLN A 83 -5.64 -11.30 -20.13
C GLN A 83 -4.50 -10.35 -19.70
N PRO A 84 -3.85 -9.66 -20.65
CA PRO A 84 -2.98 -8.52 -20.35
C PRO A 84 -3.81 -7.29 -19.95
N LEU A 85 -3.15 -6.24 -19.46
CA LEU A 85 -3.77 -5.09 -18.78
C LEU A 85 -4.99 -4.49 -19.51
N PHE A 86 -4.86 -4.09 -20.78
CA PHE A 86 -5.93 -3.35 -21.48
C PHE A 86 -7.18 -4.22 -21.71
N PRO A 87 -7.09 -5.45 -22.26
CA PRO A 87 -8.22 -6.38 -22.31
C PRO A 87 -8.81 -6.71 -20.92
N TRP A 88 -7.95 -6.89 -19.91
CA TRP A 88 -8.35 -7.15 -18.52
C TRP A 88 -9.21 -6.01 -17.97
N LEU A 89 -8.78 -4.76 -18.14
CA LEU A 89 -9.53 -3.55 -17.76
C LEU A 89 -10.87 -3.47 -18.49
N LYS A 90 -10.88 -3.62 -19.82
CA LYS A 90 -12.12 -3.56 -20.64
C LYS A 90 -13.14 -4.61 -20.21
N THR A 91 -12.69 -5.79 -19.80
CA THR A 91 -13.58 -6.87 -19.35
C THR A 91 -14.13 -6.61 -17.94
N LEU A 92 -13.35 -5.98 -17.05
CA LEU A 92 -13.72 -5.76 -15.65
C LEU A 92 -14.49 -4.45 -15.40
N TYR A 93 -14.25 -3.38 -16.16
CA TYR A 93 -14.95 -2.11 -15.95
C TYR A 93 -16.49 -2.25 -15.93
N PRO A 94 -17.14 -2.98 -16.86
CA PRO A 94 -18.59 -3.17 -16.82
C PRO A 94 -19.09 -3.94 -15.59
N VAL A 95 -18.23 -4.78 -15.00
CA VAL A 95 -18.53 -5.49 -13.75
C VAL A 95 -18.45 -4.52 -12.57
N TRP A 96 -17.36 -3.78 -12.45
CA TRP A 96 -17.14 -2.85 -11.35
C TRP A 96 -18.06 -1.61 -11.39
N ALA A 97 -18.58 -1.24 -12.58
CA ALA A 97 -19.61 -0.22 -12.72
C ALA A 97 -20.93 -0.55 -12.00
N ARG A 98 -21.08 -1.78 -11.47
CA ARG A 98 -22.26 -2.22 -10.70
C ARG A 98 -22.00 -2.31 -9.19
N LEU A 99 -20.86 -1.84 -8.71
CA LEU A 99 -20.54 -1.86 -7.27
C LEU A 99 -21.55 -1.03 -6.48
N THR A 100 -21.95 -1.54 -5.31
CA THR A 100 -22.77 -0.80 -4.33
C THR A 100 -21.95 -0.40 -3.10
N PRO A 101 -22.39 0.59 -2.31
CA PRO A 101 -21.75 0.96 -1.05
C PRO A 101 -21.54 -0.23 -0.09
N GLU A 102 -22.51 -1.14 0.01
CA GLU A 102 -22.41 -2.31 0.89
C GLU A 102 -21.35 -3.30 0.41
N GLN A 103 -21.25 -3.51 -0.92
CA GLN A 103 -20.21 -4.34 -1.51
C GLN A 103 -18.83 -3.72 -1.28
N LEU A 104 -18.71 -2.39 -1.44
CA LEU A 104 -17.48 -1.67 -1.16
C LEU A 104 -17.05 -1.76 0.30
N ALA A 105 -17.98 -1.64 1.24
CA ALA A 105 -17.71 -1.79 2.66
C ALA A 105 -17.14 -3.20 2.97
N LEU A 106 -17.79 -4.24 2.44
CA LEU A 106 -17.33 -5.63 2.58
C LEU A 106 -15.95 -5.84 1.94
N ALA A 107 -15.74 -5.33 0.73
CA ALA A 107 -14.48 -5.45 0.00
C ALA A 107 -13.32 -4.77 0.73
N THR A 108 -13.56 -3.56 1.23
CA THR A 108 -12.61 -2.80 2.06
C THR A 108 -12.26 -3.56 3.32
N LYS A 109 -13.27 -4.13 3.99
CA LYS A 109 -13.06 -4.90 5.22
C LYS A 109 -12.23 -6.16 4.98
N VAL A 110 -12.49 -6.87 3.88
CA VAL A 110 -11.68 -8.04 3.47
C VAL A 110 -10.24 -7.63 3.16
N ALA A 111 -10.03 -6.58 2.36
CA ALA A 111 -8.68 -6.11 2.02
C ALA A 111 -7.87 -5.75 3.28
N LEU A 112 -8.43 -4.92 4.16
CA LEU A 112 -7.77 -4.47 5.38
C LEU A 112 -7.56 -5.63 6.37
N ALA A 113 -8.50 -6.57 6.49
CA ALA A 113 -8.32 -7.74 7.34
C ALA A 113 -7.19 -8.65 6.86
N GLU A 114 -7.08 -8.93 5.56
CA GLU A 114 -5.96 -9.71 5.00
C GLU A 114 -4.62 -8.98 5.15
N LEU A 115 -4.60 -7.66 4.97
CA LEU A 115 -3.42 -6.83 5.18
C LEU A 115 -2.98 -6.89 6.66
N LEU A 116 -3.89 -6.70 7.62
CA LEU A 116 -3.60 -6.85 9.04
C LEU A 116 -3.05 -8.24 9.35
N LEU A 117 -3.70 -9.30 8.86
CA LEU A 117 -3.28 -10.68 9.08
C LEU A 117 -1.90 -11.00 8.48
N SER A 118 -1.41 -10.20 7.52
CA SER A 118 -0.07 -10.33 6.94
C SER A 118 0.97 -9.38 7.54
N GLY A 119 0.65 -8.68 8.63
CA GLY A 119 1.56 -7.77 9.33
C GLY A 119 1.54 -6.32 8.83
N CYS A 120 0.59 -5.95 7.98
CA CYS A 120 0.44 -4.58 7.49
C CYS A 120 -0.30 -3.70 8.52
N THR A 121 0.22 -2.51 8.79
CA THR A 121 -0.42 -1.53 9.71
C THR A 121 -0.94 -0.28 9.00
N THR A 122 -0.45 -0.03 7.78
CA THR A 122 -0.82 1.14 6.96
C THR A 122 -1.03 0.73 5.51
N ALA A 123 -2.15 1.12 4.91
CA ALA A 123 -2.45 0.82 3.51
C ALA A 123 -2.89 2.04 2.72
N ALA A 124 -2.39 2.19 1.50
CA ALA A 124 -2.97 3.11 0.53
C ALA A 124 -3.99 2.36 -0.34
N ASP A 125 -5.12 3.01 -0.60
CA ASP A 125 -6.11 2.53 -1.57
C ASP A 125 -6.32 3.53 -2.70
N HIS A 126 -6.23 3.01 -3.92
CA HIS A 126 -6.47 3.75 -5.13
C HIS A 126 -7.88 3.51 -5.66
N HIS A 127 -8.88 4.19 -5.08
CA HIS A 127 -10.27 4.07 -5.49
C HIS A 127 -10.60 5.07 -6.61
N TYR A 128 -10.67 4.61 -7.86
CA TYR A 128 -10.88 5.50 -9.02
C TYR A 128 -12.25 5.35 -9.71
N LEU A 129 -13.11 4.44 -9.25
CA LEU A 129 -14.40 4.13 -9.87
C LEU A 129 -15.55 4.64 -9.02
N PHE A 130 -16.30 5.61 -9.55
CA PHE A 130 -17.45 6.22 -8.87
C PHE A 130 -18.70 6.13 -9.76
N PRO A 131 -19.24 4.92 -10.02
CA PRO A 131 -20.53 4.77 -10.70
C PRO A 131 -21.67 5.37 -9.86
N ASP A 132 -22.85 5.54 -10.48
CA ASP A 132 -24.05 6.05 -9.80
C ASP A 132 -24.32 5.31 -8.48
N GLY A 133 -24.46 6.05 -7.39
CA GLY A 133 -24.67 5.51 -6.03
C GLY A 133 -23.40 5.21 -5.24
N LEU A 134 -22.20 5.43 -5.80
CA LEU A 134 -20.91 5.35 -5.10
C LEU A 134 -20.25 6.71 -4.85
N GLU A 135 -21.02 7.80 -4.80
CA GLU A 135 -20.50 9.15 -4.54
C GLU A 135 -19.79 9.26 -3.18
N GLN A 136 -20.18 8.42 -2.21
CA GLN A 136 -19.62 8.37 -0.85
C GLN A 136 -18.64 7.20 -0.67
N ALA A 137 -18.00 6.73 -1.75
CA ALA A 137 -17.11 5.56 -1.69
C ALA A 137 -15.96 5.72 -0.68
N ILE A 138 -15.32 6.88 -0.66
CA ILE A 138 -14.20 7.15 0.26
C ILE A 138 -14.68 7.28 1.71
N ASP A 139 -15.88 7.85 1.94
CA ASP A 139 -16.52 7.95 3.24
C ASP A 139 -16.78 6.55 3.83
N VAL A 140 -17.27 5.62 3.00
CA VAL A 140 -17.45 4.20 3.36
C VAL A 140 -16.12 3.58 3.77
N GLN A 141 -15.07 3.79 2.98
CA GLN A 141 -13.74 3.26 3.28
C GLN A 141 -13.17 3.83 4.58
N ALA A 142 -13.30 5.14 4.80
CA ALA A 142 -12.87 5.80 6.03
C ALA A 142 -13.58 5.22 7.26
N GLY A 143 -14.88 4.91 7.14
CA GLY A 143 -15.65 4.23 8.18
C GLY A 143 -15.08 2.84 8.52
N VAL A 144 -14.74 2.04 7.51
CA VAL A 144 -14.17 0.69 7.72
C VAL A 144 -12.74 0.77 8.28
N VAL A 145 -11.93 1.74 7.85
CA VAL A 145 -10.58 1.98 8.42
C VAL A 145 -10.68 2.32 9.90
N ALA A 146 -11.63 3.19 10.28
CA ALA A 146 -11.89 3.53 11.67
C ALA A 146 -12.33 2.29 12.48
N GLU A 147 -13.21 1.46 11.90
CA GLU A 147 -13.69 0.22 12.52
C GLU A 147 -12.55 -0.76 12.84
N LEU A 148 -11.69 -1.05 11.86
CA LEU A 148 -10.58 -2.01 12.01
C LEU A 148 -9.38 -1.42 12.76
N GLY A 149 -9.33 -0.10 12.93
CA GLY A 149 -8.27 0.56 13.67
C GLY A 149 -6.89 0.48 13.01
N MET A 150 -6.86 0.31 11.69
CA MET A 150 -5.68 0.39 10.83
C MET A 150 -5.42 1.85 10.43
N ARG A 151 -4.26 2.16 9.83
CA ARG A 151 -4.02 3.44 9.16
C ARG A 151 -4.26 3.32 7.65
N ALA A 152 -4.70 4.40 7.03
CA ALA A 152 -4.87 4.44 5.58
C ALA A 152 -4.51 5.79 4.94
N MET A 153 -3.93 5.70 3.74
CA MET A 153 -3.90 6.78 2.76
C MET A 153 -4.99 6.49 1.71
N LEU A 154 -6.19 7.01 1.94
CA LEU A 154 -7.28 6.83 0.98
C LEU A 154 -7.13 7.86 -0.13
N THR A 155 -7.20 7.43 -1.37
CA THR A 155 -7.11 8.38 -2.49
C THR A 155 -8.48 8.65 -3.09
N ARG A 156 -8.74 9.92 -3.38
CA ARG A 156 -9.84 10.31 -4.25
C ARG A 156 -9.37 10.10 -5.68
N GLY A 157 -9.61 8.91 -6.22
CA GLY A 157 -9.27 8.60 -7.59
C GLY A 157 -10.25 9.21 -8.60
N SER A 158 -9.94 9.17 -9.89
CA SER A 158 -10.90 9.63 -10.91
C SER A 158 -10.66 9.02 -12.28
N MET A 159 -11.71 9.02 -13.09
CA MET A 159 -11.67 8.83 -14.54
C MET A 159 -12.50 9.95 -15.18
N SER A 160 -11.97 10.61 -16.20
CA SER A 160 -12.61 11.74 -16.89
C SER A 160 -12.52 11.66 -18.41
N LEU A 161 -11.84 10.66 -18.94
CA LEU A 161 -11.69 10.42 -20.38
C LEU A 161 -12.33 9.07 -20.73
N GLY A 162 -13.54 9.08 -21.27
CA GLY A 162 -14.28 7.87 -21.62
C GLY A 162 -14.06 7.40 -23.06
N GLU A 163 -14.56 6.22 -23.39
CA GLU A 163 -14.47 5.64 -24.75
C GLU A 163 -14.94 6.59 -25.87
N ALA A 164 -15.98 7.39 -25.62
CA ALA A 164 -16.50 8.33 -26.62
C ALA A 164 -15.50 9.46 -26.96
N ASP A 165 -14.58 9.75 -26.04
CA ASP A 165 -13.58 10.82 -26.13
C ASP A 165 -12.15 10.27 -26.36
N GLY A 166 -12.02 8.98 -26.68
CA GLY A 166 -10.75 8.31 -26.97
C GLY A 166 -10.02 7.77 -25.74
N GLY A 167 -10.68 7.69 -24.59
CA GLY A 167 -10.18 7.00 -23.40
C GLY A 167 -10.48 5.50 -23.39
N LEU A 168 -10.00 4.82 -22.35
CA LEU A 168 -10.26 3.40 -22.12
C LEU A 168 -11.57 3.07 -21.35
N PRO A 169 -11.98 3.81 -20.30
CA PRO A 169 -13.09 3.40 -19.45
C PRO A 169 -14.48 3.64 -20.11
N PRO A 170 -15.49 2.80 -19.79
CA PRO A 170 -16.86 3.02 -20.25
C PRO A 170 -17.38 4.41 -19.84
N GLN A 171 -18.18 5.04 -20.71
CA GLN A 171 -18.65 6.40 -20.47
C GLN A 171 -19.43 6.56 -19.16
N GLN A 172 -20.17 5.55 -18.71
CA GLN A 172 -20.89 5.65 -17.43
C GLN A 172 -19.99 5.62 -16.19
N THR A 173 -18.68 5.41 -16.35
CA THR A 173 -17.72 5.35 -15.25
C THR A 173 -16.85 6.60 -15.13
N VAL A 174 -17.02 7.58 -16.04
CA VAL A 174 -16.28 8.84 -16.01
C VAL A 174 -17.11 9.95 -15.40
N GLN A 175 -16.45 10.88 -14.70
CA GLN A 175 -17.08 11.99 -14.00
C GLN A 175 -16.68 13.33 -14.61
N ARG A 176 -17.52 14.35 -14.39
CA ARG A 176 -17.20 15.72 -14.81
C ARG A 176 -16.12 16.30 -13.90
N ALA A 177 -15.32 17.20 -14.45
CA ALA A 177 -14.19 17.76 -13.73
C ALA A 177 -14.59 18.52 -12.45
N GLU A 178 -15.70 19.27 -12.51
CA GLU A 178 -16.24 19.99 -11.36
C GLU A 178 -16.64 19.06 -10.21
N ASP A 179 -17.25 17.91 -10.51
CA ASP A 179 -17.64 16.92 -9.51
C ASP A 179 -16.40 16.27 -8.87
N ILE A 180 -15.37 15.98 -9.69
CA ILE A 180 -14.09 15.42 -9.24
C ILE A 180 -13.40 16.34 -8.23
N LEU A 181 -13.25 17.62 -8.58
CA LEU A 181 -12.51 18.58 -7.77
C LEU A 181 -13.28 18.98 -6.51
N ALA A 182 -14.61 19.17 -6.61
CA ALA A 182 -15.45 19.50 -5.46
C ALA A 182 -15.46 18.37 -4.41
N ASP A 183 -15.56 17.12 -4.87
CA ASP A 183 -15.51 15.95 -3.97
C ASP A 183 -14.10 15.74 -3.38
N SER A 184 -13.06 15.97 -4.17
CA SER A 184 -11.66 15.96 -3.68
C SER A 184 -11.46 16.94 -2.52
N GLU A 185 -11.92 18.19 -2.66
CA GLU A 185 -11.81 19.19 -1.61
C GLU A 185 -12.67 18.85 -0.39
N ARG A 186 -13.89 18.33 -0.60
CA ARG A 186 -14.76 17.83 0.46
C ARG A 186 -14.06 16.76 1.29
N LEU A 187 -13.51 15.74 0.64
CA LEU A 187 -12.85 14.62 1.31
C LEU A 187 -11.60 15.05 2.06
N ILE A 188 -10.78 15.93 1.49
CA ILE A 188 -9.64 16.53 2.20
C ILE A 188 -10.11 17.20 3.48
N ARG A 189 -11.11 18.08 3.40
CA ARG A 189 -11.65 18.81 4.56
C ARG A 189 -12.20 17.86 5.63
N ASP A 190 -12.94 16.85 5.23
CA ASP A 190 -13.71 16.01 6.15
C ASP A 190 -12.86 14.88 6.77
N TYR A 191 -11.84 14.38 6.05
CA TYR A 191 -11.13 13.16 6.44
C TYR A 191 -9.59 13.27 6.52
N HIS A 192 -8.94 14.28 5.91
CA HIS A 192 -7.48 14.34 5.93
C HIS A 192 -6.95 14.75 7.31
N GLN A 193 -6.37 13.79 8.05
CA GLN A 193 -5.73 14.05 9.33
C GLN A 193 -4.24 14.40 9.12
N ARG A 194 -3.75 15.40 9.86
CA ARG A 194 -2.35 15.84 9.80
C ARG A 194 -1.57 15.41 11.04
N GLY A 195 -0.26 15.32 10.89
CA GLY A 195 0.68 15.07 11.98
C GLY A 195 0.91 13.59 12.30
N ASP A 196 1.82 13.37 13.24
CA ASP A 196 2.17 12.03 13.72
C ASP A 196 0.95 11.28 14.24
N GLY A 197 0.86 10.00 13.87
CA GLY A 197 -0.23 9.16 14.33
C GLY A 197 -1.56 9.39 13.63
N ALA A 198 -1.60 10.18 12.53
CA ALA A 198 -2.76 10.27 11.66
C ALA A 198 -3.23 8.87 11.22
N GLN A 199 -4.53 8.62 11.39
CA GLN A 199 -5.17 7.36 11.02
C GLN A 199 -5.61 7.36 9.56
N VAL A 200 -6.30 8.41 9.12
CA VAL A 200 -6.76 8.56 7.72
C VAL A 200 -6.13 9.81 7.12
N GLN A 201 -5.51 9.65 5.96
CA GLN A 201 -5.02 10.74 5.14
C GLN A 201 -5.63 10.62 3.75
N ILE A 202 -5.94 11.77 3.15
CA ILE A 202 -6.43 11.86 1.78
C ILE A 202 -5.29 12.29 0.85
N ALA A 203 -5.24 11.65 -0.33
CA ALA A 203 -4.44 12.05 -1.48
C ALA A 203 -5.33 12.12 -2.73
N LEU A 204 -4.90 12.85 -3.76
CA LEU A 204 -5.62 12.95 -5.03
C LEU A 204 -5.01 12.00 -6.05
N ALA A 205 -5.84 11.23 -6.75
CA ALA A 205 -5.34 10.17 -7.61
C ALA A 205 -6.08 9.95 -8.95
N PRO A 206 -6.08 10.88 -9.90
CA PRO A 206 -6.51 10.58 -11.26
C PRO A 206 -5.82 9.30 -11.79
N CYS A 207 -6.59 8.37 -12.33
CA CYS A 207 -6.19 6.96 -12.42
C CYS A 207 -4.95 6.72 -13.28
N SER A 208 -4.95 7.15 -14.54
CA SER A 208 -3.83 6.94 -15.46
C SER A 208 -3.91 7.90 -16.65
N PRO A 209 -2.80 8.12 -17.40
CA PRO A 209 -2.80 9.01 -18.57
C PRO A 209 -3.85 8.69 -19.64
N PHE A 210 -4.30 7.44 -19.73
CA PHE A 210 -5.30 6.96 -20.70
C PHE A 210 -6.75 6.93 -20.18
N SER A 211 -6.99 7.37 -18.94
CA SER A 211 -8.32 7.38 -18.31
C SER A 211 -8.74 8.75 -17.78
N VAL A 212 -7.83 9.74 -17.76
CA VAL A 212 -8.11 11.11 -17.33
C VAL A 212 -7.57 12.14 -18.31
N THR A 213 -8.18 13.32 -18.30
CA THR A 213 -7.76 14.43 -19.14
C THR A 213 -6.57 15.20 -18.53
N PRO A 214 -5.71 15.83 -19.35
CA PRO A 214 -4.60 16.67 -18.85
C PRO A 214 -5.07 17.82 -17.95
N GLU A 215 -6.28 18.35 -18.17
CA GLU A 215 -6.88 19.40 -17.35
C GLU A 215 -7.12 18.91 -15.93
N ILE A 216 -7.62 17.68 -15.77
CA ILE A 216 -7.81 17.08 -14.44
C ILE A 216 -6.48 16.79 -13.75
N MET A 217 -5.47 16.35 -14.49
CA MET A 217 -4.13 16.17 -13.93
C MET A 217 -3.60 17.51 -13.36
N ARG A 218 -3.62 18.59 -14.15
CA ARG A 218 -3.14 19.91 -13.69
C ARG A 218 -3.94 20.44 -12.51
N ALA A 219 -5.27 20.41 -12.60
CA ALA A 219 -6.12 20.90 -11.53
C ALA A 219 -5.94 20.09 -10.22
N SER A 220 -5.71 18.78 -10.32
CA SER A 220 -5.40 17.95 -9.14
C SER A 220 -4.05 18.31 -8.53
N ALA A 221 -3.03 18.61 -9.34
CA ALA A 221 -1.73 19.07 -8.84
C ALA A 221 -1.84 20.41 -8.11
N GLU A 222 -2.55 21.37 -8.70
CA GLU A 222 -2.83 22.67 -8.08
C GLU A 222 -3.60 22.52 -6.77
N LEU A 223 -4.64 21.68 -6.73
CA LEU A 223 -5.43 21.43 -5.53
C LEU A 223 -4.59 20.73 -4.44
N ALA A 224 -3.75 19.78 -4.81
CA ALA A 224 -2.89 19.06 -3.88
C ALA A 224 -1.80 19.97 -3.29
N GLU A 225 -1.27 20.91 -4.07
CA GLU A 225 -0.37 21.95 -3.58
C GLU A 225 -1.09 22.89 -2.61
N HIS A 226 -2.27 23.39 -2.98
CA HIS A 226 -3.06 24.31 -2.15
C HIS A 226 -3.40 23.70 -0.78
N HIS A 227 -3.81 22.44 -0.77
CA HIS A 227 -4.21 21.73 0.45
C HIS A 227 -3.07 20.95 1.10
N ASP A 228 -1.85 21.03 0.59
CA ASP A 228 -0.70 20.23 1.06
C ASP A 228 -1.06 18.75 1.31
N VAL A 229 -1.56 18.08 0.26
CA VAL A 229 -1.83 16.63 0.26
C VAL A 229 -0.99 15.92 -0.80
N ARG A 230 -0.99 14.60 -0.81
CA ARG A 230 -0.16 13.82 -1.76
C ARG A 230 -0.89 13.57 -3.09
N LEU A 231 -0.13 13.15 -4.09
CA LEU A 231 -0.58 12.82 -5.44
C LEU A 231 -0.21 11.38 -5.81
N HIS A 232 -1.13 10.65 -6.43
CA HIS A 232 -0.89 9.26 -6.86
C HIS A 232 -1.47 8.95 -8.23
N THR A 233 -0.81 8.12 -9.03
CA THR A 233 -1.34 7.63 -10.30
C THR A 233 -0.59 6.37 -10.74
N HIS A 234 -1.12 5.64 -11.71
CA HIS A 234 -0.36 4.60 -12.42
C HIS A 234 0.50 5.26 -13.50
N LEU A 235 1.75 4.82 -13.64
CA LEU A 235 2.62 5.34 -14.70
C LEU A 235 3.70 4.35 -15.13
N ALA A 236 3.90 4.25 -16.45
CA ALA A 236 4.90 3.42 -17.11
C ALA A 236 4.80 1.94 -16.71
N GLU A 237 3.58 1.42 -16.63
CA GLU A 237 3.32 0.01 -16.31
C GLU A 237 3.58 -0.88 -17.54
N THR A 238 3.09 -0.49 -18.72
CA THR A 238 3.21 -1.28 -19.96
C THR A 238 3.71 -0.42 -21.12
N LEU A 239 4.22 -1.06 -22.17
CA LEU A 239 4.59 -0.37 -23.41
C LEU A 239 3.36 0.20 -24.14
N ASP A 240 2.19 -0.43 -23.99
CA ASP A 240 0.93 0.09 -24.56
C ASP A 240 0.57 1.48 -23.99
N GLU A 241 0.86 1.73 -22.70
CA GLU A 241 0.67 3.03 -22.07
C GLU A 241 1.63 4.08 -22.64
N GLU A 242 2.90 3.72 -22.86
CA GLU A 242 3.88 4.60 -23.47
C GLU A 242 3.48 4.98 -24.91
N ASP A 243 3.08 3.98 -25.71
CA ASP A 243 2.59 4.19 -27.07
C ASP A 243 1.36 5.11 -27.09
N PHE A 244 0.44 4.94 -26.13
CA PHE A 244 -0.70 5.83 -25.96
C PHE A 244 -0.24 7.27 -25.68
N CYS A 245 0.70 7.48 -24.74
CA CYS A 245 1.19 8.82 -24.41
C CYS A 245 1.86 9.50 -25.62
N LEU A 246 2.67 8.75 -26.37
CA LEU A 246 3.32 9.24 -27.59
C LEU A 246 2.29 9.64 -28.65
N GLN A 247 1.27 8.82 -28.87
CA GLN A 247 0.22 9.11 -29.86
C GLN A 247 -0.68 10.28 -29.44
N ARG A 248 -1.04 10.35 -28.15
CA ARG A 248 -2.04 11.29 -27.63
C ARG A 248 -1.46 12.66 -27.28
N PHE A 249 -0.23 12.68 -26.75
CA PHE A 249 0.43 13.86 -26.20
C PHE A 249 1.73 14.22 -26.93
N GLY A 250 2.28 13.34 -27.77
CA GLY A 250 3.58 13.55 -28.40
C GLY A 250 4.75 13.46 -27.40
N GLN A 251 4.51 12.85 -26.24
CA GLN A 251 5.41 12.83 -25.09
C GLN A 251 5.52 11.41 -24.52
N ARG A 252 6.67 11.08 -23.95
CA ARG A 252 6.79 9.89 -23.08
C ARG A 252 6.09 10.12 -21.75
N THR A 253 5.92 9.06 -20.97
CA THR A 253 5.16 9.07 -19.71
C THR A 253 5.67 10.10 -18.71
N VAL A 254 6.99 10.24 -18.53
CA VAL A 254 7.57 11.22 -17.58
C VAL A 254 7.55 12.64 -18.13
N ASP A 255 7.72 12.84 -19.43
CA ASP A 255 7.55 14.17 -20.05
C ASP A 255 6.11 14.68 -19.92
N TYR A 256 5.14 13.78 -20.09
CA TYR A 256 3.74 14.08 -19.84
C TYR A 256 3.52 14.45 -18.37
N LEU A 257 4.00 13.62 -17.43
CA LEU A 257 3.90 13.84 -15.99
C LEU A 257 4.42 15.23 -15.57
N ASP A 258 5.57 15.64 -16.10
CA ASP A 258 6.16 16.96 -15.88
C ASP A 258 5.27 18.08 -16.44
N SER A 259 4.76 17.92 -17.67
CA SER A 259 3.91 18.92 -18.34
C SER A 259 2.57 19.22 -17.64
N VAL A 260 2.14 18.32 -16.74
CA VAL A 260 0.92 18.47 -15.94
C VAL A 260 1.20 18.80 -14.47
N GLY A 261 2.47 19.02 -14.09
CA GLY A 261 2.88 19.46 -12.75
C GLY A 261 2.99 18.34 -11.72
N TRP A 262 3.18 17.09 -12.15
CA TRP A 262 3.22 15.92 -11.27
C TRP A 262 4.63 15.40 -10.97
N LEU A 263 5.67 15.92 -11.63
CA LEU A 263 7.05 15.55 -11.36
C LEU A 263 7.55 16.27 -10.09
N GLY A 264 7.54 15.58 -8.95
CA GLY A 264 7.95 16.16 -7.67
C GLY A 264 7.79 15.22 -6.46
N PRO A 265 8.14 15.69 -5.25
CA PRO A 265 8.18 14.87 -4.04
C PRO A 265 6.81 14.59 -3.40
N ARG A 266 5.77 15.28 -3.90
CA ARG A 266 4.36 15.08 -3.52
C ARG A 266 3.75 13.85 -4.19
N THR A 267 4.35 13.41 -5.28
CA THR A 267 3.84 12.35 -6.16
C THR A 267 4.46 11.00 -5.84
N TRP A 268 3.64 9.95 -5.84
CA TRP A 268 4.13 8.59 -5.97
C TRP A 268 3.41 7.83 -7.09
N LEU A 269 4.15 7.01 -7.83
CA LEU A 269 3.67 6.31 -9.02
C LEU A 269 3.57 4.81 -8.75
N ALA A 270 2.47 4.17 -9.14
CA ALA A 270 2.38 2.71 -9.14
C ALA A 270 3.16 2.11 -10.32
N HIS A 271 3.74 0.93 -10.09
CA HIS A 271 4.48 0.11 -11.05
C HIS A 271 5.87 0.64 -11.44
N GLY A 272 5.94 1.69 -12.26
CA GLY A 272 7.18 2.31 -12.71
C GLY A 272 8.16 1.34 -13.38
N ILE A 273 7.73 0.66 -14.44
CA ILE A 273 8.46 -0.43 -15.08
C ILE A 273 9.30 0.06 -16.27
N HIS A 274 8.67 0.77 -17.20
CA HIS A 274 9.26 1.11 -18.51
C HIS A 274 9.81 2.55 -18.55
N PHE A 275 10.67 2.89 -17.59
CA PHE A 275 11.44 4.14 -17.65
C PHE A 275 12.78 3.93 -18.35
N ASN A 276 13.20 4.90 -19.16
CA ASN A 276 14.58 4.97 -19.64
C ASN A 276 15.51 5.63 -18.60
N ASP A 277 16.82 5.61 -18.86
CA ASP A 277 17.83 6.09 -17.90
C ASP A 277 17.68 7.58 -17.54
N GLU A 278 17.28 8.42 -18.50
CA GLU A 278 17.07 9.86 -18.26
C GLU A 278 15.81 10.11 -17.42
N GLU A 279 14.75 9.35 -17.67
CA GLU A 279 13.51 9.37 -16.89
C GLU A 279 13.75 8.95 -15.44
N ILE A 280 14.53 7.87 -15.23
CA ILE A 280 14.94 7.41 -13.89
C ILE A 280 15.67 8.52 -13.14
N LYS A 281 16.63 9.18 -13.80
CA LYS A 281 17.38 10.29 -13.20
C LYS A 281 16.46 11.45 -12.81
N ARG A 282 15.59 11.89 -13.72
CA ARG A 282 14.65 13.00 -13.46
C ARG A 282 13.68 12.70 -12.32
N LEU A 283 13.13 11.48 -12.28
CA LEU A 283 12.26 11.02 -11.18
C LEU A 283 12.99 11.08 -9.83
N GLY A 284 14.25 10.63 -9.82
CA GLY A 284 15.10 10.65 -8.64
C GLY A 284 15.44 12.06 -8.16
N GLU A 285 15.87 12.95 -9.06
CA GLU A 285 16.17 14.36 -8.78
C GLU A 285 14.94 15.12 -8.27
N ALA A 286 13.76 14.81 -8.80
CA ALA A 286 12.48 15.38 -8.35
C ALA A 286 11.99 14.79 -7.01
N GLY A 287 12.57 13.67 -6.56
CA GLY A 287 12.13 12.95 -5.37
C GLY A 287 10.77 12.26 -5.51
N THR A 288 10.34 11.96 -6.74
CA THR A 288 9.07 11.25 -7.02
C THR A 288 9.15 9.81 -6.54
N GLY A 289 8.16 9.36 -5.76
CA GLY A 289 8.13 8.02 -5.19
C GLY A 289 7.69 6.96 -6.20
N ILE A 290 8.19 5.73 -6.06
CA ILE A 290 7.83 4.59 -6.90
C ILE A 290 7.35 3.43 -6.04
N CYS A 291 6.12 3.00 -6.28
CA CYS A 291 5.52 1.83 -5.65
C CYS A 291 5.72 0.60 -6.54
N HIS A 292 6.60 -0.30 -6.12
CA HIS A 292 6.84 -1.57 -6.79
C HIS A 292 5.74 -2.58 -6.44
N CYS A 293 5.01 -3.07 -7.46
CA CYS A 293 3.95 -4.06 -7.32
C CYS A 293 4.36 -5.42 -7.95
N PRO A 294 5.28 -6.19 -7.33
CA PRO A 294 5.95 -7.32 -7.98
C PRO A 294 4.99 -8.42 -8.46
N SER A 295 4.00 -8.82 -7.66
CA SER A 295 3.07 -9.89 -8.04
C SER A 295 2.19 -9.46 -9.20
N SER A 296 1.67 -8.22 -9.17
CA SER A 296 0.86 -7.67 -10.27
C SER A 296 1.63 -7.54 -11.56
N ASN A 297 2.83 -6.95 -11.48
CA ASN A 297 3.70 -6.82 -12.64
C ASN A 297 4.02 -8.18 -13.29
N MET A 298 4.12 -9.26 -12.48
CA MET A 298 4.31 -10.62 -13.00
C MET A 298 3.03 -11.23 -13.56
N ARG A 299 1.90 -11.08 -12.85
CA ARG A 299 0.60 -11.68 -13.21
C ARG A 299 0.02 -11.08 -14.48
N LEU A 300 0.25 -9.79 -14.74
CA LEU A 300 -0.13 -9.12 -15.98
C LEU A 300 0.96 -9.14 -17.05
N ALA A 301 2.12 -9.74 -16.75
CA ALA A 301 3.30 -9.76 -17.60
C ALA A 301 3.79 -8.35 -18.01
N SER A 302 3.59 -7.35 -17.15
CA SER A 302 3.93 -5.95 -17.38
C SER A 302 5.46 -5.71 -17.39
N GLY A 303 6.22 -6.42 -16.55
CA GLY A 303 7.69 -6.39 -16.55
C GLY A 303 8.33 -6.29 -15.17
N ILE A 304 9.59 -5.81 -15.10
CA ILE A 304 10.36 -5.72 -13.84
C ILE A 304 10.71 -4.25 -13.54
N CYS A 305 10.20 -3.70 -12.45
CA CYS A 305 10.54 -2.34 -11.99
C CYS A 305 12.05 -2.20 -11.70
N PRO A 306 12.75 -1.17 -12.19
CA PRO A 306 14.17 -0.95 -11.95
C PRO A 306 14.46 -0.35 -10.56
N THR A 307 14.05 -1.02 -9.50
CA THR A 307 14.01 -0.45 -8.12
C THR A 307 15.36 0.08 -7.64
N VAL A 308 16.46 -0.65 -7.84
CA VAL A 308 17.80 -0.22 -7.41
C VAL A 308 18.27 1.03 -8.16
N ALA A 309 18.00 1.12 -9.46
CA ALA A 309 18.37 2.29 -10.25
C ALA A 309 17.57 3.54 -9.84
N LEU A 310 16.27 3.38 -9.60
CA LEU A 310 15.40 4.45 -9.10
C LEU A 310 15.83 4.93 -7.71
N GLU A 311 16.11 4.01 -6.79
CA GLU A 311 16.60 4.35 -5.45
C GLU A 311 17.95 5.06 -5.51
N ALA A 312 18.88 4.59 -6.36
CA ALA A 312 20.17 5.21 -6.57
C ALA A 312 20.07 6.63 -7.17
N ALA A 313 19.05 6.89 -7.99
CA ALA A 313 18.75 8.22 -8.53
C ALA A 313 18.14 9.17 -7.49
N GLY A 314 17.64 8.65 -6.35
CA GLY A 314 17.06 9.44 -5.26
C GLY A 314 15.56 9.24 -5.03
N ALA A 315 14.89 8.44 -5.87
CA ALA A 315 13.47 8.17 -5.74
C ALA A 315 13.18 7.31 -4.49
N PRO A 316 12.21 7.68 -3.63
CA PRO A 316 11.70 6.78 -2.61
C PRO A 316 11.07 5.54 -3.25
N VAL A 317 11.50 4.34 -2.85
CA VAL A 317 10.90 3.08 -3.34
C VAL A 317 10.16 2.38 -2.20
N GLY A 318 8.89 2.04 -2.44
CA GLY A 318 8.03 1.26 -1.55
C GLY A 318 7.40 0.06 -2.26
N ILE A 319 6.59 -0.71 -1.54
CA ILE A 319 5.90 -1.90 -2.05
C ILE A 319 4.38 -1.73 -1.95
N GLY A 320 3.67 -2.15 -3.00
CA GLY A 320 2.23 -2.27 -3.03
C GLY A 320 1.79 -3.65 -3.51
N VAL A 321 0.68 -4.16 -2.97
CA VAL A 321 0.09 -5.44 -3.42
C VAL A 321 -0.76 -5.27 -4.69
N ASP A 322 -1.14 -4.03 -5.02
CA ASP A 322 -2.09 -3.73 -6.10
C ASP A 322 -3.50 -4.33 -5.85
N GLY A 323 -4.43 -4.14 -6.78
CA GLY A 323 -5.77 -4.69 -6.70
C GLY A 323 -5.80 -6.22 -6.73
N SER A 324 -6.74 -6.80 -5.98
CA SER A 324 -6.87 -8.25 -5.89
C SER A 324 -7.42 -8.92 -7.17
N ALA A 325 -7.70 -8.19 -8.24
CA ALA A 325 -7.98 -8.81 -9.54
C ALA A 325 -6.71 -8.97 -10.41
N SER A 326 -5.58 -8.43 -9.93
CA SER A 326 -4.26 -8.46 -10.56
C SER A 326 -3.14 -8.95 -9.62
N ASN A 327 -3.41 -9.68 -8.53
CA ASN A 327 -2.39 -10.24 -7.63
C ASN A 327 -2.50 -11.77 -7.42
N ASP A 328 -3.51 -12.34 -6.77
CA ASP A 328 -4.84 -11.80 -6.44
C ASP A 328 -5.11 -11.74 -4.91
N ALA A 329 -4.09 -11.84 -4.06
CA ALA A 329 -4.21 -11.77 -2.59
C ALA A 329 -3.77 -10.41 -2.03
N SER A 330 -4.28 -10.03 -0.85
CA SER A 330 -3.88 -8.78 -0.15
C SER A 330 -2.87 -9.07 0.97
N ASN A 331 -1.71 -9.65 0.63
CA ASN A 331 -0.73 -10.13 1.61
C ASN A 331 0.64 -9.42 1.50
N MET A 332 0.97 -8.57 2.47
CA MET A 332 2.17 -7.73 2.39
C MET A 332 3.49 -8.47 2.60
N ILE A 333 3.55 -9.47 3.48
CA ILE A 333 4.80 -10.20 3.70
C ILE A 333 5.13 -11.12 2.50
N LEU A 334 4.10 -11.67 1.86
CA LEU A 334 4.27 -12.39 0.59
C LEU A 334 4.68 -11.45 -0.55
N GLU A 335 4.15 -10.22 -0.60
CA GLU A 335 4.57 -9.23 -1.60
C GLU A 335 6.02 -8.80 -1.40
N ALA A 336 6.49 -8.65 -0.15
CA ALA A 336 7.90 -8.42 0.16
C ALA A 336 8.79 -9.59 -0.27
N ARG A 337 8.33 -10.84 -0.11
CA ARG A 337 9.00 -12.03 -0.64
C ARG A 337 9.05 -12.01 -2.17
N GLN A 338 7.98 -11.59 -2.83
CA GLN A 338 7.94 -11.52 -4.29
C GLN A 338 8.90 -10.43 -4.81
N ALA A 339 8.95 -9.26 -4.14
CA ALA A 339 9.92 -8.20 -4.42
C ALA A 339 11.37 -8.72 -4.29
N LEU A 340 11.68 -9.48 -3.24
CA LEU A 340 12.98 -10.11 -3.05
C LEU A 340 13.36 -10.98 -4.27
N TYR A 341 12.50 -11.91 -4.69
CA TYR A 341 12.87 -12.84 -5.75
C TYR A 341 12.94 -12.20 -7.13
N ILE A 342 11.97 -11.36 -7.50
CA ILE A 342 11.98 -10.73 -8.82
C ILE A 342 13.17 -9.78 -8.98
N GLN A 343 13.54 -9.05 -7.93
CA GLN A 343 14.69 -8.16 -7.97
C GLN A 343 16.01 -8.93 -7.94
N ARG A 344 16.09 -10.10 -7.30
CA ARG A 344 17.26 -10.99 -7.41
C ARG A 344 17.51 -11.48 -8.83
N LEU A 345 16.46 -11.77 -9.60
CA LEU A 345 16.61 -12.11 -11.01
C LEU A 345 17.20 -10.96 -11.83
N ARG A 346 16.95 -9.72 -11.42
CA ARG A 346 17.46 -8.52 -12.11
C ARG A 346 18.84 -8.09 -11.64
N TYR A 347 19.12 -8.14 -10.34
CA TYR A 347 20.28 -7.49 -9.72
C TYR A 347 21.21 -8.43 -8.93
N GLY A 348 20.88 -9.72 -8.80
CA GLY A 348 21.68 -10.67 -8.02
C GLY A 348 21.27 -10.77 -6.54
N ALA A 349 21.70 -11.86 -5.89
CA ALA A 349 21.35 -12.17 -4.51
C ALA A 349 22.18 -11.40 -3.48
N GLU A 350 23.36 -10.93 -3.89
CA GLU A 350 24.28 -10.09 -3.14
C GLU A 350 23.77 -8.66 -2.95
N GLU A 351 23.02 -8.13 -3.92
CA GLU A 351 22.48 -6.77 -3.89
C GLU A 351 21.10 -6.72 -3.22
N ILE A 352 20.29 -7.76 -3.44
CA ILE A 352 18.92 -7.86 -2.92
C ILE A 352 18.87 -8.85 -1.75
N THR A 353 19.01 -8.30 -0.54
CA THR A 353 18.90 -9.05 0.72
C THR A 353 17.48 -9.02 1.29
N PRO A 354 17.12 -9.94 2.21
CA PRO A 354 15.84 -9.88 2.92
C PRO A 354 15.62 -8.55 3.64
N GLU A 355 16.64 -7.97 4.27
CA GLU A 355 16.59 -6.68 4.96
C GLU A 355 16.27 -5.53 4.01
N ARG A 356 16.79 -5.55 2.77
CA ARG A 356 16.48 -4.53 1.77
C ARG A 356 15.01 -4.62 1.34
N ALA A 357 14.51 -5.83 1.08
CA ALA A 357 13.11 -6.04 0.73
C ALA A 357 12.16 -5.63 1.87
N LEU A 358 12.49 -5.97 3.12
CA LEU A 358 11.78 -5.49 4.30
C LEU A 358 11.90 -3.97 4.47
N GLY A 359 13.05 -3.38 4.12
CA GLY A 359 13.29 -1.95 4.10
C GLY A 359 12.35 -1.22 3.14
N TRP A 360 12.13 -1.75 1.93
CA TRP A 360 11.14 -1.24 0.99
C TRP A 360 9.72 -1.35 1.57
N ALA A 361 9.35 -2.49 2.16
CA ALA A 361 8.02 -2.71 2.75
C ALA A 361 7.73 -1.91 4.05
N THR A 362 8.74 -1.23 4.61
CA THR A 362 8.63 -0.47 5.86
C THR A 362 9.05 0.99 5.65
N LYS A 363 10.31 1.35 5.92
CA LYS A 363 10.83 2.72 5.82
C LYS A 363 10.68 3.30 4.42
N GLY A 364 10.93 2.51 3.37
CA GLY A 364 10.79 2.91 1.97
C GLY A 364 9.35 3.33 1.66
N SER A 365 8.40 2.44 1.96
CA SER A 365 6.97 2.71 1.86
C SER A 365 6.50 3.91 2.71
N ALA A 366 7.01 4.08 3.95
CA ALA A 366 6.71 5.24 4.78
C ALA A 366 7.19 6.55 4.12
N LYS A 367 8.45 6.58 3.64
CA LYS A 367 9.02 7.74 2.94
C LYS A 367 8.22 8.08 1.68
N LEU A 368 7.82 7.07 0.92
CA LEU A 368 6.99 7.21 -0.28
C LEU A 368 5.63 7.87 0.02
N LEU A 369 4.96 7.47 1.11
CA LEU A 369 3.71 8.09 1.56
C LEU A 369 3.92 9.44 2.28
N GLY A 370 5.16 9.87 2.49
CA GLY A 370 5.47 11.12 3.20
C GLY A 370 5.39 11.05 4.71
N ARG A 371 5.55 9.85 5.26
CA ARG A 371 5.44 9.58 6.70
C ARG A 371 6.83 9.41 7.30
N SER A 372 7.10 10.18 8.34
CA SER A 372 8.33 10.06 9.14
C SER A 372 8.07 9.49 10.55
N ASP A 373 6.82 9.28 10.92
CA ASP A 373 6.39 8.81 12.25
C ASP A 373 6.23 7.29 12.34
N ILE A 374 6.24 6.57 11.21
CA ILE A 374 6.14 5.11 11.08
C ILE A 374 7.25 4.55 10.18
N GLY A 375 7.29 3.22 9.98
CA GLY A 375 8.20 2.53 9.05
C GLY A 375 9.58 2.20 9.61
N GLU A 376 9.90 2.65 10.83
CA GLU A 376 11.14 2.33 11.54
C GLU A 376 10.85 2.18 13.04
N LEU A 377 11.67 1.41 13.74
CA LEU A 377 11.62 1.34 15.20
C LEU A 377 12.62 2.34 15.78
N ALA A 378 12.12 3.40 16.41
CA ALA A 378 12.93 4.40 17.11
C ALA A 378 12.10 5.14 18.17
N PRO A 379 12.72 5.66 19.25
CA PRO A 379 12.00 6.51 20.20
C PRO A 379 11.31 7.69 19.51
N GLY A 380 10.07 7.97 19.89
CA GLY A 380 9.20 9.01 19.32
C GLY A 380 8.32 8.54 18.16
N LYS A 381 8.67 7.46 17.46
CA LYS A 381 7.85 6.86 16.39
C LYS A 381 6.59 6.22 16.96
N GLN A 382 5.57 6.07 16.13
CA GLN A 382 4.35 5.34 16.48
C GLN A 382 4.67 3.86 16.72
N ALA A 383 3.99 3.25 17.68
CA ALA A 383 4.08 1.81 17.94
C ALA A 383 3.19 1.05 16.94
N ASP A 384 3.66 1.04 15.70
CA ASP A 384 3.11 0.26 14.59
C ASP A 384 4.05 -0.93 14.35
N LEU A 385 3.65 -2.13 14.78
CA LEU A 385 4.52 -3.30 14.90
C LEU A 385 3.87 -4.54 14.27
N ALA A 386 4.69 -5.41 13.66
CA ALA A 386 4.28 -6.73 13.19
C ALA A 386 5.18 -7.81 13.79
N LEU A 387 4.57 -8.85 14.37
CA LEU A 387 5.29 -9.94 15.02
C LEU A 387 4.89 -11.27 14.39
N PHE A 388 5.89 -12.04 13.98
CA PHE A 388 5.73 -13.34 13.32
C PHE A 388 6.36 -14.45 14.14
N LYS A 389 5.72 -15.61 14.19
CA LYS A 389 6.32 -16.84 14.74
C LYS A 389 7.00 -17.63 13.62
N LEU A 390 7.93 -18.49 14.02
CA LEU A 390 8.64 -19.43 13.12
C LEU A 390 8.42 -20.89 13.55
N ASP A 391 7.22 -21.21 14.05
CA ASP A 391 6.86 -22.50 14.64
C ASP A 391 6.14 -23.45 13.66
N GLU A 392 6.06 -23.08 12.38
CA GLU A 392 5.52 -23.91 11.31
C GLU A 392 6.60 -24.78 10.62
N LEU A 393 6.16 -25.88 10.00
CA LEU A 393 7.04 -26.82 9.28
C LEU A 393 7.97 -26.14 8.27
N ARG A 394 7.50 -25.09 7.57
CA ARG A 394 8.27 -24.36 6.55
C ARG A 394 9.53 -23.68 7.09
N PHE A 395 9.59 -23.40 8.41
CA PHE A 395 10.72 -22.75 9.07
C PHE A 395 11.68 -23.72 9.74
N SER A 396 11.35 -25.01 9.78
CA SER A 396 12.22 -26.04 10.36
C SER A 396 13.56 -26.11 9.62
N GLY A 397 14.66 -25.84 10.34
CA GLY A 397 16.00 -25.74 9.76
C GLY A 397 16.44 -24.32 9.36
N SER A 398 15.64 -23.29 9.65
CA SER A 398 16.08 -21.91 9.53
C SER A 398 17.08 -21.53 10.64
N HIS A 399 18.04 -20.66 10.31
CA HIS A 399 19.11 -20.24 11.23
C HIS A 399 19.16 -18.72 11.46
N ASP A 400 18.62 -17.96 10.51
CA ASP A 400 18.45 -16.52 10.61
C ASP A 400 16.95 -16.21 10.59
N PRO A 401 16.36 -15.81 11.74
CA PRO A 401 14.92 -15.57 11.85
C PRO A 401 14.39 -14.46 10.93
N ILE A 402 15.19 -13.43 10.63
CA ILE A 402 14.76 -12.32 9.76
C ILE A 402 14.71 -12.80 8.32
N SER A 403 15.79 -13.45 7.87
CA SER A 403 15.84 -14.06 6.53
C SER A 403 14.76 -15.14 6.35
N ALA A 404 14.44 -15.91 7.40
CA ALA A 404 13.43 -16.96 7.34
C ALA A 404 12.05 -16.43 6.96
N LEU A 405 11.66 -15.23 7.41
CA LEU A 405 10.37 -14.63 7.05
C LEU A 405 10.18 -14.58 5.54
N LEU A 406 11.18 -14.09 4.81
CA LEU A 406 11.08 -13.95 3.35
C LEU A 406 11.51 -15.19 2.60
N LEU A 407 12.56 -15.92 3.03
CA LEU A 407 13.11 -17.07 2.28
C LEU A 407 12.36 -18.38 2.52
N CYS A 408 11.78 -18.58 3.70
CA CYS A 408 10.91 -19.72 4.00
C CYS A 408 9.43 -19.41 3.75
N GLY A 409 9.07 -18.13 3.66
CA GLY A 409 7.74 -17.68 3.24
C GLY A 409 6.73 -17.66 4.39
N ALA A 410 6.92 -16.72 5.32
CA ALA A 410 5.86 -16.30 6.23
C ALA A 410 4.70 -15.70 5.42
N ASP A 411 3.47 -15.99 5.84
CA ASP A 411 2.24 -15.51 5.21
C ASP A 411 1.29 -14.87 6.24
N LYS A 412 1.44 -15.16 7.53
CA LYS A 412 0.54 -14.70 8.59
C LYS A 412 1.30 -14.18 9.80
N ALA A 413 0.93 -12.99 10.28
CA ALA A 413 1.41 -12.42 11.53
C ALA A 413 0.69 -13.04 12.74
N ASP A 414 1.42 -13.22 13.83
CA ASP A 414 0.85 -13.68 15.11
C ASP A 414 0.29 -12.50 15.91
N ARG A 415 1.00 -11.36 15.93
CA ARG A 415 0.51 -10.10 16.50
C ARG A 415 0.73 -8.93 15.55
N VAL A 416 -0.20 -7.98 15.59
CA VAL A 416 -0.06 -6.67 14.92
C VAL A 416 -0.55 -5.58 15.86
N MET A 417 0.25 -4.51 15.98
CA MET A 417 -0.05 -3.33 16.77
C MET A 417 -0.12 -2.11 15.85
N VAL A 418 -1.12 -1.24 16.06
CA VAL A 418 -1.27 0.04 15.36
C VAL A 418 -1.45 1.15 16.38
N GLY A 419 -0.53 2.11 16.42
CA GLY A 419 -0.53 3.21 17.38
C GLY A 419 -0.61 2.74 18.83
N GLY A 420 0.09 1.66 19.17
CA GLY A 420 0.11 1.08 20.53
C GLY A 420 -1.07 0.17 20.88
N ASN A 421 -2.03 -0.02 19.98
CA ASN A 421 -3.18 -0.89 20.20
C ASN A 421 -2.99 -2.20 19.43
N TRP A 422 -3.15 -3.34 20.10
CA TRP A 422 -3.24 -4.60 19.39
C TRP A 422 -4.45 -4.59 18.44
N ARG A 423 -4.27 -5.20 17.27
CA ARG A 423 -5.29 -5.37 16.21
C ARG A 423 -5.37 -6.80 15.73
N VAL A 424 -4.24 -7.51 15.79
CA VAL A 424 -4.17 -8.96 15.60
C VAL A 424 -3.59 -9.59 16.87
N VAL A 425 -4.29 -10.60 17.40
CA VAL A 425 -3.89 -11.39 18.57
C VAL A 425 -4.06 -12.87 18.23
N ASP A 426 -2.99 -13.66 18.40
CA ASP A 426 -2.93 -15.09 18.07
C ASP A 426 -3.34 -15.39 16.61
N GLY A 427 -2.98 -14.48 15.70
CA GLY A 427 -3.32 -14.58 14.28
C GLY A 427 -4.80 -14.33 13.98
N GLU A 428 -5.55 -13.68 14.87
CA GLU A 428 -6.94 -13.30 14.65
C GLU A 428 -7.12 -11.78 14.77
N VAL A 429 -7.92 -11.17 13.89
CA VAL A 429 -8.25 -9.74 13.96
C VAL A 429 -9.24 -9.51 15.08
N GLU A 430 -8.92 -8.61 16.01
CA GLU A 430 -9.75 -8.37 17.20
C GLU A 430 -11.17 -7.93 16.83
N GLY A 431 -12.17 -8.61 17.39
CA GLY A 431 -13.59 -8.28 17.21
C GLY A 431 -14.16 -8.62 15.83
N LEU A 432 -13.41 -9.24 14.93
CA LEU A 432 -13.87 -9.56 13.59
C LEU A 432 -14.49 -10.96 13.50
N ASP A 433 -15.78 -11.05 13.13
CA ASP A 433 -16.37 -12.31 12.68
C ASP A 433 -15.87 -12.65 11.27
N LEU A 434 -14.73 -13.34 11.21
CA LEU A 434 -14.09 -13.71 9.96
C LEU A 434 -14.96 -14.62 9.10
N LYS A 435 -15.69 -15.57 9.71
CA LYS A 435 -16.56 -16.50 8.98
C LYS A 435 -17.76 -15.76 8.36
N GLY A 436 -18.39 -14.88 9.13
CA GLY A 436 -19.48 -14.03 8.67
C GLY A 436 -19.02 -13.10 7.54
N LEU A 437 -17.85 -12.48 7.68
CA LEU A 437 -17.26 -11.62 6.64
C LEU A 437 -17.02 -12.39 5.34
N ILE A 438 -16.40 -13.58 5.40
CA ILE A 438 -16.16 -14.42 4.22
C ILE A 438 -17.49 -14.78 3.55
N ALA A 439 -18.51 -15.17 4.31
CA ALA A 439 -19.81 -15.54 3.76
C ALA A 439 -20.51 -14.34 3.07
N ALA A 440 -20.54 -13.18 3.71
CA ALA A 440 -21.15 -11.97 3.17
C ALA A 440 -20.40 -11.46 1.92
N HIS A 441 -19.08 -11.43 1.96
CA HIS A 441 -18.24 -11.03 0.83
C HIS A 441 -18.36 -12.00 -0.35
N THR A 442 -18.40 -13.31 -0.10
CA THR A 442 -18.65 -14.33 -1.15
C THR A 442 -19.99 -14.11 -1.83
N GLN A 443 -21.04 -13.78 -1.08
CA GLN A 443 -22.35 -13.48 -1.64
C GLN A 443 -22.33 -12.19 -2.46
N ALA A 444 -21.66 -11.15 -1.96
CA ALA A 444 -21.47 -9.88 -2.66
C ALA A 444 -20.72 -10.07 -3.98
N ALA A 445 -19.65 -10.86 -3.99
CA ALA A 445 -18.85 -11.18 -5.17
C ALA A 445 -19.68 -11.88 -6.24
N ARG A 446 -20.46 -12.91 -5.86
CA ARG A 446 -21.39 -13.61 -6.77
C ARG A 446 -22.41 -12.66 -7.40
N LYS A 447 -23.04 -11.79 -6.60
CA LYS A 447 -23.99 -10.79 -7.10
C LYS A 447 -23.34 -9.80 -8.06
N LEU A 448 -22.09 -9.40 -7.81
CA LEU A 448 -21.40 -8.42 -8.64
C LEU A 448 -21.10 -8.99 -10.03
N ILE A 449 -20.58 -10.22 -10.11
CA ILE A 449 -20.20 -10.86 -11.38
C ILE A 449 -21.40 -11.32 -12.22
N GLY A 450 -22.56 -11.56 -11.60
CA GLY A 450 -23.79 -12.01 -12.25
C GLY A 450 -24.10 -13.46 -11.93
#